data_AF-A0A6V8PZR6-F1
#
_entry.id   AF-A0A6V8PZR6-F1
#
_cell.length_a   1.000
_cell.length_b   1.000
_cell.length_c   1.000
_cell.angle_alpha   90.00
_cell.angle_beta   90.00
_cell.angle_gamma   90.00
#
_symmetry.space_group_name_H-M   'P 1'
#
loop_
_entity.id
_entity.type
_entity.pdbx_description
1 polymer ?
#
loop_
_entity_poly.entity_id
_entity_poly.type
_entity_poly.pdbx_seq_one_letter_code
_entity_poly.pdbx_strand_id
1 'polypeptide(L)' 'MRFSSASFWQDRPTFVTGGTGLVGTWLIRRLVDLGADVVCLVRDWVPQSELVRSRLIEQVRVVRGDVRDQALLERTLGEY' A
#
# COMPACT_ATOMS: atom_id res chain seq x y z
N MET A 1 26.99 -3.47 -2.81
CA MET A 1 26.44 -2.83 -1.60
C MET A 1 25.27 -3.66 -1.12
N ARG A 2 25.27 -4.16 0.13
CA ARG A 2 24.11 -4.86 0.72
C ARG A 2 23.41 -3.87 1.68
N PHE A 3 22.20 -3.46 1.33
CA PHE A 3 21.32 -2.73 2.24
C PHE A 3 20.67 -3.71 3.21
N SER A 4 20.51 -3.33 4.48
CA SER A 4 19.56 -4.01 5.35
C SER A 4 18.15 -3.74 4.79
N SER A 5 17.21 -4.67 4.97
CA SER A 5 15.84 -4.46 4.48
C SER A 5 15.25 -3.15 4.98
N ALA A 6 15.49 -2.77 6.24
CA ALA A 6 15.06 -1.48 6.79
C ALA A 6 15.62 -0.30 5.99
N SER A 7 16.93 -0.27 5.72
CA SER A 7 17.53 0.82 4.94
C SER A 7 17.07 0.92 3.49
N PHE A 8 16.58 -0.18 2.90
CA PHE A 8 16.08 -0.17 1.53
C PHE A 8 14.67 0.42 1.42
N TRP A 9 13.84 0.21 2.45
CA TRP A 9 12.42 0.57 2.43
C TRP A 9 12.12 1.92 3.07
N GLN A 10 12.99 2.43 3.95
CA GLN A 10 12.80 3.73 4.58
C GLN A 10 12.52 4.83 3.55
N ASP A 11 11.42 5.55 3.75
CA ASP A 11 10.91 6.67 2.94
C ASP A 11 10.70 6.33 1.45
N ARG A 12 10.63 5.04 1.12
CA ARG A 12 10.52 4.59 -0.27
C ARG A 12 9.05 4.56 -0.72
N PRO A 13 8.70 5.30 -1.79
CA PRO A 13 7.37 5.20 -2.39
C PRO A 13 7.10 3.76 -2.85
N THR A 14 6.01 3.19 -2.35
CA THR A 14 5.66 1.80 -2.61
C THR A 14 4.17 1.68 -2.91
N PHE A 15 3.83 1.40 -4.17
CA PHE A 15 2.46 1.16 -4.59
C PHE A 15 2.08 -0.31 -4.42
N VAL A 16 1.03 -0.57 -3.65
CA VAL A 16 0.52 -1.91 -3.36
C VAL A 16 -0.87 -2.09 -3.95
N THR A 17 -1.01 -3.07 -4.83
CA THR A 17 -2.31 -3.54 -5.32
C THR A 17 -2.81 -4.71 -4.48
N GLY A 18 -4.13 -4.81 -4.27
CA GLY A 18 -4.73 -5.89 -3.49
C GLY A 18 -4.43 -5.82 -1.98
N GLY A 19 -4.15 -4.63 -1.44
CA GLY A 19 -3.77 -4.43 -0.04
C GLY A 19 -4.83 -4.82 1.01
N THR A 20 -6.11 -4.87 0.62
CA THR A 20 -7.21 -5.34 1.48
C THR A 20 -7.34 -6.86 1.53
N GLY A 21 -6.59 -7.60 0.71
CA GLY A 21 -6.57 -9.05 0.70
C GLY A 21 -5.71 -9.64 1.83
N LEU A 22 -5.83 -10.97 2.03
CA LEU A 22 -5.13 -11.71 3.08
C LEU A 22 -3.62 -11.41 3.09
N VAL A 23 -2.95 -11.62 1.95
CA VAL A 23 -1.49 -11.40 1.84
C VAL A 23 -1.15 -9.90 1.83
N GLY A 24 -1.94 -9.11 1.10
CA GLY A 24 -1.69 -7.68 0.93
C GLY A 24 -1.65 -6.92 2.25
N THR A 25 -2.52 -7.26 3.20
CA THR A 25 -2.52 -6.58 4.51
C THR A 25 -1.24 -6.86 5.30
N TRP A 26 -0.75 -8.10 5.32
CA TRP A 26 0.50 -8.44 6.02
C TRP A 26 1.72 -7.82 5.34
N LEU A 27 1.70 -7.73 4.01
CA LEU A 27 2.71 -7.00 3.25
C LEU A 27 2.73 -5.52 3.64
N ILE A 28 1.57 -4.86 3.63
CA ILE A 28 1.47 -3.44 4.01
C ILE A 28 1.95 -3.22 5.44
N ARG A 29 1.52 -4.06 6.39
CA ARG A 29 2.01 -4.00 7.77
C ARG A 29 3.53 -4.00 7.82
N ARG A 30 4.15 -4.96 7.13
CA ARG A 30 5.61 -5.09 7.13
C ARG A 30 6.30 -3.90 6.48
N LEU A 31 5.74 -3.35 5.41
CA LEU A 31 6.28 -2.16 4.73
C LEU A 31 6.20 -0.92 5.63
N VAL A 32 5.07 -0.71 6.30
CA VAL A 32 4.89 0.36 7.29
C VAL A 32 5.88 0.21 8.45
N ASP A 33 6.04 -1.00 8.99
CA ASP A 33 7.03 -1.28 10.05
C ASP A 33 8.49 -1.02 9.60
N LEU A 34 8.75 -1.05 8.28
CA LEU A 34 10.04 -0.77 7.68
C LEU A 34 10.21 0.70 7.24
N GLY A 35 9.21 1.55 7.50
CA GLY A 35 9.24 2.98 7.18
C GLY A 35 8.97 3.31 5.71
N ALA A 36 8.37 2.40 4.94
CA ALA A 36 8.01 2.69 3.55
C ALA A 36 6.86 3.69 3.46
N ASP A 37 6.87 4.51 2.41
CA ASP A 37 5.76 5.39 2.08
C ASP A 37 4.77 4.66 1.18
N VAL A 38 3.74 4.07 1.78
CA VAL A 38 2.85 3.13 1.10
C VAL A 38 1.63 3.84 0.51
N VAL A 39 1.36 3.55 -0.77
CA VAL A 39 0.11 3.88 -1.45
C VAL A 39 -0.62 2.58 -1.78
N CYS A 40 -1.83 2.42 -1.26
CA CYS A 40 -2.63 1.22 -1.42
C CYS A 40 -3.81 1.46 -2.39
N LEU A 41 -3.89 0.67 -3.45
CA LEU A 41 -5.07 0.61 -4.31
C LEU A 41 -6.15 -0.26 -3.66
N VAL A 42 -7.32 0.34 -3.44
CA VAL A 42 -8.49 -0.30 -2.85
C VAL A 42 -9.62 -0.32 -3.89
N ARG A 43 -9.97 -1.51 -4.37
CA ARG A 43 -11.07 -1.67 -5.33
C ARG A 43 -12.42 -1.46 -4.65
N ASP A 44 -12.69 -2.23 -3.61
CA ASP A 44 -13.96 -2.24 -2.89
C ASP A 44 -13.75 -1.85 -1.43
N TRP A 45 -14.76 -1.20 -0.83
CA TRP A 45 -14.75 -0.94 0.60
C TRP A 45 -15.05 -2.24 1.37
N VAL A 46 -14.05 -2.75 2.09
CA VAL A 46 -14.16 -3.99 2.86
C VAL A 46 -13.84 -3.70 4.34
N PRO A 47 -14.84 -3.27 5.15
CA PRO A 47 -14.65 -2.95 6.57
C PRO A 47 -14.03 -4.07 7.40
N GLN A 48 -14.30 -5.31 7.02
CA GLN A 48 -13.83 -6.52 7.71
C GLN A 48 -12.38 -6.89 7.36
N SER A 49 -11.76 -6.22 6.38
CA SER A 49 -10.35 -6.48 6.05
C SER A 49 -9.46 -6.16 7.24
N GLU A 50 -8.40 -6.95 7.42
CA GLU A 50 -7.44 -6.71 8.50
C GLU A 50 -6.75 -5.35 8.35
N LEU A 51 -6.63 -4.83 7.12
CA LEU A 51 -6.12 -3.48 6.85
C LEU A 51 -6.92 -2.39 7.59
N VAL A 52 -8.24 -2.54 7.65
CA VAL A 52 -9.14 -1.62 8.36
C VAL A 52 -9.16 -1.93 9.86
N ARG A 53 -9.30 -3.20 10.24
CA ARG A 53 -9.41 -3.60 11.66
C ARG A 53 -8.17 -3.24 12.48
N SER A 54 -6.99 -3.33 11.87
CA SER A 54 -5.70 -2.95 12.47
C SER A 54 -5.37 -1.46 12.35
N ARG A 55 -6.25 -0.65 11.75
CA ARG A 55 -6.03 0.78 11.44
C ARG A 55 -4.80 1.07 10.57
N LEU A 56 -4.26 0.07 9.88
CA LEU A 56 -3.19 0.27 8.90
C LEU A 56 -3.65 1.15 7.73
N ILE A 57 -4.94 1.14 7.41
CA ILE A 57 -5.52 2.00 6.38
C ILE A 57 -5.35 3.50 6.69
N GLU A 58 -5.19 3.88 7.96
CA GLU A 58 -4.95 5.27 8.40
C GLU A 58 -3.48 5.69 8.27
N GLN A 59 -2.58 4.72 8.07
CA GLN A 59 -1.13 4.92 8.02
C GLN A 59 -0.58 4.88 6.59
N VAL A 60 -1.44 4.68 5.60
CA VAL A 60 -1.08 4.60 4.19
C VAL A 60 -1.97 5.52 3.38
N ARG A 61 -1.51 5.95 2.21
CA ARG A 61 -2.37 6.69 1.28
C ARG A 61 -3.26 5.70 0.54
N VAL A 62 -4.54 6.03 0.38
CA VAL A 62 -5.52 5.15 -0.25
C VAL A 62 -5.98 5.74 -1.56
N VAL A 63 -5.79 4.98 -2.64
CA VAL A 63 -6.40 5.26 -3.93
C VAL A 63 -7.55 4.28 -4.14
N ARG A 64 -8.73 4.79 -4.48
CA ARG A 64 -9.88 3.94 -4.78
C ARG A 64 -10.01 3.75 -6.28
N GLY A 65 -10.04 2.51 -6.73
CA GLY A 65 -10.14 2.21 -8.16
C GLY A 65 -9.82 0.78 -8.52
N ASP A 66 -9.90 0.50 -9.82
CA ASP A 66 -9.57 -0.79 -10.39
C ASP A 66 -8.16 -0.76 -10.99
N VAL A 67 -7.36 -1.80 -10.76
CA VAL A 67 -6.04 -1.98 -11.39
C VAL A 67 -6.10 -2.03 -12.93
N ARG A 68 -7.28 -2.27 -13.50
CA ARG A 68 -7.51 -2.27 -14.95
C ARG A 68 -7.75 -0.87 -15.52
N ASP A 69 -7.93 0.15 -14.68
CA ASP A 69 -8.08 1.54 -15.11
C ASP A 69 -6.70 2.17 -15.32
N GLN A 70 -6.28 2.22 -16.58
CA GLN A 70 -4.97 2.76 -16.96
C GLN A 70 -4.81 4.23 -16.56
N ALA A 71 -5.82 5.07 -16.80
CA ALA A 71 -5.74 6.50 -16.50
C ALA A 71 -5.60 6.75 -15.00
N LEU A 72 -6.30 5.96 -14.18
CA LEU A 72 -6.14 6.00 -12.73
C LEU A 72 -4.74 5.58 -12.29
N LEU A 73 -4.19 4.51 -12.87
CA LEU A 73 -2.83 4.05 -12.54
C LEU A 73 -1.77 5.07 -12.94
N GLU A 74 -1.85 5.63 -14.14
CA GLU A 74 -0.90 6.66 -14.62
C GLU A 74 -0.89 7.86 -13.69
N ARG A 75 -2.07 8.35 -13.29
CA ARG A 75 -2.18 9.44 -12.33
C ARG A 75 -1.63 9.07 -10.96
N THR A 76 -1.97 7.89 -10.46
CA THR A 76 -1.51 7.43 -9.14
C THR A 76 0.00 7.33 -9.08
N LEU A 77 0.63 6.75 -10.10
CA LEU A 77 2.08 6.58 -10.16
C LEU A 77 2.83 7.89 -10.48
N GLY A 78 2.14 8.91 -11.00
CA GLY A 78 2.71 10.24 -11.25
C GLY A 78 2.55 11.22 -10.09
N GLU A 79 1.53 11.06 -9.25
CA GLU A 79 1.19 11.97 -8.14
C GLU A 79 1.80 11.53 -6.78
N TYR A 80 2.22 10.27 -6.65
CA TYR A 80 2.80 9.69 -5.42
C TYR A 80 4.16 9.04 -5.68
#